data_AF-A0A091CE43-F1
#
_entry.id   AF-A0A091CE43-F1
#
_cell.length_a   1.000
_cell.length_b   1.000
_cell.length_c   1.000
_cell.angle_alpha   90.00
_cell.angle_beta   90.00
_cell.angle_gamma   90.00
#
_symmetry.space_group_name_H-M   'P 1'
#
loop_
_entity.id
_entity.type
_entity.pdbx_description
1 polymer ?
#
loop_
_entity_poly.entity_id
_entity_poly.type
_entity_poly.pdbx_seq_one_letter_code
_entity_poly.pdbx_strand_id
1 'polypeptide(L)'
;MAKIDDLIDKYFQTKQDELNDYTENIDNPAELVKMLLEFTDSMEKPQDFADLKLLEQFYLKHLPAETLVFADEVLAIHEVILDFYQFMQENNFLTKKDYLNALSFLQKNKHTFLSKMMDEQVWSREKKKRMDEMNQEMIDSLPPEMNDFFQGLNNMFNQEEEKQSTDNVIDFPSDYQEPKSYAIQLRVDLTGYKPPIWRRVLVPFDYTLDDLHEVIQNSFEWENEHLYQFMIKGQFYQPDTGFIDDFGEFPPQDTASMTLGEVFIFNKSIDYIYDFGDDWQHKVKLEKVIPYNELSSASSKLTGPEQLPICLTGRQDAPLEDSRGEEAFASFDLDKINKRLSELS
;
A
#
# COMPACT_ATOMS: atom_id res chain seq x y z
N MET A 1 29.92 33.63 8.61
CA MET A 1 28.64 32.93 8.47
C MET A 1 28.57 32.51 7.02
N ALA A 2 28.33 31.23 6.74
CA ALA A 2 28.05 30.78 5.37
C ALA A 2 26.79 31.51 4.87
N LYS A 3 26.69 31.79 3.56
CA LYS A 3 25.45 32.33 3.00
C LYS A 3 24.38 31.23 3.04
N ILE A 4 23.11 31.63 3.06
CA ILE A 4 21.97 30.70 3.09
C ILE A 4 22.05 29.71 1.91
N ASP A 5 22.40 30.20 0.73
CA ASP A 5 22.61 29.42 -0.50
C ASP A 5 23.67 28.32 -0.29
N ASP A 6 24.83 28.65 0.29
CA ASP A 6 25.91 27.67 0.55
C ASP A 6 25.46 26.54 1.51
N LEU A 7 24.52 26.82 2.41
CA LEU A 7 23.99 25.85 3.37
C LEU A 7 22.91 24.97 2.74
N ILE A 8 22.06 25.54 1.90
CA ILE A 8 21.03 24.82 1.15
C ILE A 8 21.68 23.89 0.12
N ASP A 9 22.67 24.37 -0.63
CA ASP A 9 23.43 23.56 -1.59
C ASP A 9 24.07 22.35 -0.91
N LYS A 10 24.71 22.57 0.25
CA LYS A 10 25.34 21.50 1.02
C LYS A 10 24.32 20.51 1.60
N TYR A 11 23.17 20.99 2.05
CA TYR A 11 22.08 20.14 2.51
C TYR A 11 21.60 19.22 1.38
N PHE A 12 21.32 19.78 0.21
CA PHE A 12 20.83 19.01 -0.92
C PHE A 12 21.88 18.06 -1.51
N GLN A 13 23.16 18.42 -1.49
CA GLN A 13 24.23 17.48 -1.84
C GLN A 13 24.27 16.28 -0.88
N THR A 14 24.14 16.54 0.44
CA THR A 14 24.13 15.47 1.45
C THR A 14 22.88 14.60 1.30
N LYS A 15 21.71 15.22 1.08
CA LYS A 15 20.45 14.50 0.90
C LYS A 15 20.46 13.66 -0.38
N GLN A 16 21.08 14.14 -1.45
CA GLN A 16 21.26 13.36 -2.67
C GLN A 16 22.13 12.11 -2.42
N ASP A 17 23.22 12.24 -1.66
CA ASP A 17 24.07 11.10 -1.30
C ASP A 17 23.30 10.08 -0.43
N GLU A 18 22.51 10.55 0.54
CA GLU A 18 21.66 9.70 1.39
C GLU A 18 20.61 8.92 0.58
N LEU A 19 19.94 9.60 -0.36
CA LEU A 19 18.96 8.98 -1.26
C LEU A 19 19.60 7.97 -2.24
N ASN A 20 20.90 8.07 -2.50
CA ASN A 20 21.62 7.11 -3.34
C ASN A 20 22.15 5.89 -2.54
N ASP A 21 22.38 6.02 -1.23
CA ASP A 21 23.01 4.99 -0.38
C ASP A 21 22.00 4.06 0.33
N TYR A 22 20.72 4.45 0.48
CA TYR A 22 19.70 3.73 1.28
C TYR A 22 18.42 3.32 0.53
N THR A 23 17.62 2.45 1.18
CA THR A 23 16.36 1.78 0.77
C THR A 23 15.17 2.68 0.42
N GLU A 24 15.37 3.99 0.24
CA GLU A 24 14.33 4.90 -0.26
C GLU A 24 14.38 4.85 -1.79
N ASN A 25 13.47 4.09 -2.39
CA ASN A 25 13.35 3.93 -3.84
C ASN A 25 13.00 5.29 -4.47
N ILE A 26 14.00 6.10 -4.81
CA ILE A 26 13.85 7.17 -5.81
C ILE A 26 14.81 6.83 -6.94
N ASP A 27 14.29 6.53 -8.11
CA ASP A 27 15.04 6.09 -9.29
C ASP A 27 15.97 7.19 -9.82
N ASN A 28 15.59 8.45 -9.64
CA ASN A 28 16.43 9.61 -10.01
C ASN A 28 16.45 10.71 -8.94
N PRO A 29 17.20 10.52 -7.83
CA PRO A 29 17.26 11.50 -6.73
C PRO A 29 17.83 12.85 -7.18
N ALA A 30 18.69 12.86 -8.21
CA ALA A 30 19.30 14.06 -8.75
C ALA A 30 18.26 15.02 -9.36
N GLU A 31 17.23 14.47 -10.02
CA GLU A 31 16.20 15.29 -10.67
C GLU A 31 15.24 15.90 -9.65
N LEU A 32 14.89 15.15 -8.59
CA LEU A 32 14.15 15.68 -7.44
C LEU A 32 14.92 16.82 -6.76
N VAL A 33 16.18 16.58 -6.42
CA VAL A 33 17.04 17.58 -5.78
C VAL A 33 17.18 18.83 -6.66
N LYS A 34 17.31 18.66 -7.98
CA LYS A 34 17.34 19.79 -8.92
C LYS A 34 16.07 20.63 -8.86
N MET A 35 14.89 20.02 -8.83
CA MET A 35 13.62 20.77 -8.73
C MET A 35 13.47 21.46 -7.38
N LEU A 36 13.93 20.85 -6.29
CA LEU A 36 13.92 21.48 -4.96
C LEU A 36 14.88 22.67 -4.92
N LEU A 37 16.06 22.55 -5.52
CA LEU A 37 17.00 23.67 -5.69
C LEU A 37 16.37 24.82 -6.50
N GLU A 38 15.75 24.51 -7.63
CA GLU A 38 15.04 25.51 -8.45
C GLU A 38 13.92 26.21 -7.68
N PHE A 39 13.23 25.48 -6.80
CA PHE A 39 12.23 26.06 -5.90
C PHE A 39 12.86 26.96 -4.84
N THR A 40 13.95 26.53 -4.20
CA THR A 40 14.65 27.37 -3.22
C THR A 40 15.28 28.61 -3.85
N ASP A 41 15.75 28.52 -5.09
CA ASP A 41 16.28 29.66 -5.86
C ASP A 41 15.19 30.72 -6.12
N SER A 42 13.92 30.32 -6.17
CA SER A 42 12.79 31.25 -6.28
C SER A 42 12.51 32.02 -4.98
N MET A 43 13.16 31.68 -3.87
CA MET A 43 13.00 32.26 -2.55
C MET A 43 14.20 33.14 -2.18
N GLU A 44 14.20 34.39 -2.64
CA GLU A 44 15.30 35.33 -2.43
C GLU A 44 15.49 35.74 -0.95
N LYS A 45 14.47 35.55 -0.10
CA LYS A 45 14.50 35.98 1.31
C LYS A 45 14.06 34.87 2.26
N PRO A 46 14.58 34.84 3.51
CA PRO A 46 14.14 33.90 4.53
C PRO A 46 12.64 33.90 4.80
N GLN A 47 11.94 35.02 4.57
CA GLN A 47 10.49 35.12 4.75
C GLN A 47 9.70 34.39 3.66
N ASP A 48 10.29 34.16 2.47
CA ASP A 48 9.60 33.52 1.35
C ASP A 48 9.37 32.03 1.66
N PHE A 49 10.25 31.40 2.46
CA PHE A 49 10.09 30.04 2.97
C PHE A 49 8.89 29.89 3.92
N ALA A 50 8.40 30.99 4.51
CA ALA A 50 7.20 31.01 5.34
C ALA A 50 5.91 31.26 4.53
N ASP A 51 6.00 31.53 3.23
CA ASP A 51 4.83 31.79 2.38
C ASP A 51 4.12 30.48 1.99
N LEU A 52 3.02 30.19 2.68
CA LEU A 52 2.20 29.02 2.39
C LEU A 52 1.61 29.02 0.98
N LYS A 53 1.43 30.17 0.33
CA LYS A 53 0.96 30.22 -1.06
C LYS A 53 2.05 29.77 -2.01
N LEU A 54 3.29 30.15 -1.75
CA LEU A 54 4.43 29.72 -2.57
C LEU A 54 4.62 28.21 -2.41
N LEU A 55 4.55 27.72 -1.17
CA LEU A 55 4.55 26.29 -0.87
C LEU A 55 3.40 25.55 -1.55
N GLU A 56 2.18 26.09 -1.53
CA GLU A 56 1.03 25.49 -2.22
C GLU A 56 1.24 25.39 -3.74
N GLN A 57 1.76 26.43 -4.38
CA GLN A 57 2.00 26.42 -5.82
C GLN A 57 3.06 25.39 -6.20
N PHE A 58 4.13 25.29 -5.42
CA PHE A 58 5.16 24.29 -5.65
C PHE A 58 4.66 22.88 -5.37
N TYR A 59 4.18 22.66 -4.15
CA TYR A 59 3.79 21.35 -3.65
C TYR A 59 2.57 20.77 -4.38
N LEU A 60 1.50 21.54 -4.57
CA LEU A 60 0.24 21.02 -5.13
C LEU A 60 0.05 21.26 -6.62
N LYS A 61 1.02 21.88 -7.30
CA LYS A 61 0.93 22.11 -8.75
C LYS A 61 2.23 21.80 -9.48
N HIS A 62 3.34 22.41 -9.08
CA HIS A 62 4.59 22.27 -9.82
C HIS A 62 5.14 20.83 -9.75
N LEU A 63 5.26 20.28 -8.54
CA LEU A 63 5.73 18.90 -8.36
C LEU A 63 4.83 17.88 -9.09
N PRO A 64 3.49 17.87 -8.91
CA PRO A 64 2.60 17.03 -9.69
C PRO A 64 2.74 17.17 -11.20
N ALA A 65 2.93 18.40 -11.69
CA ALA A 65 3.00 18.67 -13.12
C ALA A 65 4.30 18.17 -13.75
N GLU A 66 5.44 18.30 -13.08
CA GLU A 66 6.77 18.14 -13.70
C GLU A 66 7.58 16.95 -13.19
N THR A 67 7.34 16.47 -11.97
CA THR A 67 8.19 15.43 -11.34
C THR A 67 7.89 14.05 -11.91
N LEU A 68 8.93 13.38 -12.44
CA LEU A 68 8.89 11.99 -12.88
C LEU A 68 9.19 11.10 -11.67
N VAL A 69 8.16 10.40 -11.21
CA VAL A 69 8.31 9.41 -10.13
C VAL A 69 7.30 8.30 -10.29
N PHE A 70 7.70 7.11 -9.87
CA PHE A 70 6.80 5.98 -9.71
C PHE A 70 5.94 6.13 -8.44
N ALA A 71 4.84 5.39 -8.39
CA ALA A 71 3.84 5.51 -7.33
C ALA A 71 4.41 5.24 -5.92
N ASP A 72 5.43 4.39 -5.82
CA ASP A 72 6.14 4.05 -4.59
C ASP A 72 7.14 5.12 -4.12
N GLU A 73 7.50 6.07 -4.98
CA GLU A 73 8.51 7.10 -4.69
C GLU A 73 7.88 8.45 -4.27
N VAL A 74 6.57 8.61 -4.50
CA VAL A 74 5.84 9.86 -4.22
C VAL A 74 5.89 10.22 -2.73
N LEU A 75 5.92 9.22 -1.85
CA LEU A 75 6.02 9.44 -0.40
C LEU A 75 7.40 9.98 0.00
N ALA A 76 8.46 9.46 -0.60
CA ALA A 76 9.82 9.92 -0.34
C ALA A 76 9.99 11.40 -0.72
N ILE A 77 9.33 11.88 -1.78
CA ILE A 77 9.31 13.33 -2.11
C ILE A 77 8.69 14.15 -0.98
N HIS A 78 7.58 13.68 -0.41
CA HIS A 78 6.93 14.37 0.71
C HIS A 78 7.86 14.46 1.93
N GLU A 79 8.54 13.36 2.25
CA GLU A 79 9.50 13.27 3.36
C GLU A 79 10.70 14.20 3.15
N VAL A 80 11.27 14.24 1.94
CA VAL A 80 12.36 15.17 1.60
C VAL A 80 11.94 16.63 1.82
N ILE A 81 10.69 16.99 1.54
CA ILE A 81 10.19 18.34 1.79
C ILE A 81 10.00 18.60 3.29
N LEU A 82 9.51 17.64 4.07
CA LEU A 82 9.41 17.76 5.52
C LEU A 82 10.80 17.98 6.15
N ASP A 83 11.76 17.15 5.77
CA ASP A 83 13.16 17.24 6.21
C ASP A 83 13.76 18.60 5.87
N PHE A 84 13.48 19.12 4.67
CA PHE A 84 13.95 20.45 4.27
C PHE A 84 13.39 21.54 5.19
N TYR A 85 12.10 21.50 5.51
CA TYR A 85 11.48 22.47 6.42
C TYR A 85 12.00 22.34 7.86
N GLN A 86 12.32 21.12 8.31
CA GLN A 86 12.99 20.89 9.59
C GLN A 86 14.41 21.49 9.58
N PHE A 87 15.20 21.22 8.53
CA PHE A 87 16.52 21.80 8.34
C PHE A 87 16.49 23.34 8.39
N MET A 88 15.50 23.95 7.74
CA MET A 88 15.31 25.40 7.74
C MET A 88 15.01 25.95 9.13
N GLN A 89 14.27 25.20 9.95
CA GLN A 89 13.99 25.57 11.34
C GLN A 89 15.23 25.42 12.23
N GLU A 90 15.97 24.31 12.13
CA GLU A 90 17.16 24.02 12.92
C GLU A 90 18.28 25.05 12.68
N ASN A 91 18.37 25.56 11.45
CA ASN A 91 19.33 26.60 11.07
C ASN A 91 18.81 28.03 11.30
N ASN A 92 17.65 28.20 11.96
CA ASN A 92 17.03 29.48 12.32
C ASN A 92 16.62 30.36 11.11
N PHE A 93 16.37 29.76 9.95
CA PHE A 93 15.78 30.46 8.81
C PHE A 93 14.26 30.61 8.94
N LEU A 94 13.61 29.68 9.64
CA LEU A 94 12.19 29.74 9.99
C LEU A 94 11.99 29.90 11.49
N THR A 95 10.98 30.68 11.88
CA THR A 95 10.52 30.66 13.28
C THR A 95 9.79 29.34 13.56
N LYS A 96 9.74 28.92 14.84
CA LYS A 96 8.95 27.75 15.24
C LYS A 96 7.49 27.84 14.78
N LYS A 97 6.91 29.06 14.76
CA LYS A 97 5.54 29.27 14.30
C LYS A 97 5.40 29.02 12.80
N ASP A 98 6.33 29.55 12.00
CA ASP A 98 6.29 29.42 10.54
C ASP A 98 6.56 27.98 10.10
N TYR A 99 7.50 27.30 10.76
CA TYR A 99 7.73 25.86 10.61
C TYR A 99 6.46 25.05 10.90
N LEU A 100 5.80 25.27 12.04
CA LEU A 100 4.56 24.56 12.39
C LEU A 100 3.41 24.85 11.41
N ASN A 101 3.35 26.06 10.85
CA ASN A 101 2.37 26.41 9.82
C ASN A 101 2.65 25.66 8.51
N ALA A 102 3.92 25.59 8.08
CA ALA A 102 4.33 24.84 6.90
C ALA A 102 4.07 23.34 7.07
N LEU A 103 4.44 22.77 8.23
CA LEU A 103 4.10 21.38 8.57
C LEU A 103 2.59 21.15 8.54
N SER A 104 1.79 22.00 9.20
CA SER A 104 0.33 21.85 9.19
C SER A 104 -0.23 21.93 7.77
N PHE A 105 0.33 22.78 6.92
CA PHE A 105 -0.05 22.86 5.51
C PHE A 105 0.29 21.58 4.74
N LEU A 106 1.53 21.09 4.86
CA LEU A 106 2.01 19.88 4.19
C LEU A 106 1.18 18.66 4.60
N GLN A 107 0.91 18.50 5.90
CA GLN A 107 0.12 17.40 6.44
C GLN A 107 -1.33 17.46 5.95
N LYS A 108 -1.99 18.64 6.04
CA LYS A 108 -3.38 18.80 5.56
C LYS A 108 -3.55 18.54 4.07
N ASN A 109 -2.52 18.80 3.27
CA ASN A 109 -2.59 18.67 1.82
C ASN A 109 -1.87 17.43 1.29
N LYS A 110 -1.42 16.51 2.16
CA LYS A 110 -0.69 15.30 1.77
C LYS A 110 -1.50 14.42 0.82
N HIS A 111 -2.73 14.08 1.14
CA HIS A 111 -3.59 13.28 0.25
C HIS A 111 -3.84 13.97 -1.10
N THR A 112 -4.08 15.28 -1.10
CA THR A 112 -4.25 16.08 -2.32
C THR A 112 -2.99 16.06 -3.18
N PHE A 113 -1.80 16.12 -2.55
CA PHE A 113 -0.52 16.00 -3.24
C PHE A 113 -0.37 14.62 -3.89
N LEU A 114 -0.54 13.54 -3.12
CA LEU A 114 -0.41 12.17 -3.61
C LEU A 114 -1.36 11.89 -4.78
N SER A 115 -2.63 12.28 -4.64
CA SER A 115 -3.63 12.13 -5.70
C SER A 115 -3.22 12.89 -6.97
N LYS A 116 -2.75 14.13 -6.83
CA LYS A 116 -2.33 14.94 -8.00
C LYS A 116 -1.05 14.44 -8.66
N MET A 117 -0.12 13.86 -7.89
CA MET A 117 1.11 13.28 -8.43
C MET A 117 0.82 12.15 -9.42
N MET A 118 -0.30 11.44 -9.23
CA MET A 118 -0.78 10.34 -10.08
C MET A 118 -1.90 10.74 -11.06
N ASP A 119 -2.35 11.98 -11.04
CA ASP A 119 -3.43 12.45 -11.91
C ASP A 119 -2.87 12.96 -13.24
N GLU A 120 -3.06 12.17 -14.29
CA GLU A 120 -2.66 12.56 -15.65
C GLU A 120 -3.26 13.89 -16.08
N GLN A 121 -4.42 14.31 -15.59
CA GLN A 121 -5.01 15.61 -15.97
C GLN A 121 -4.20 16.80 -15.44
N VAL A 122 -3.39 16.58 -14.41
CA VAL A 122 -2.53 17.58 -13.77
C VAL A 122 -1.15 17.65 -14.43
N TRP A 123 -0.69 16.56 -15.05
CA TRP A 123 0.65 16.46 -15.60
C TRP A 123 0.91 17.41 -16.77
N SER A 124 2.13 17.93 -16.83
CA SER A 124 2.60 18.69 -17.98
C SER A 124 2.66 17.79 -19.22
N ARG A 125 2.59 18.38 -20.40
CA ARG A 125 2.69 17.63 -21.67
C ARG A 125 4.03 16.88 -21.77
N GLU A 126 5.09 17.48 -21.23
CA GLU A 126 6.42 16.88 -21.22
C GLU A 126 6.49 15.69 -20.26
N LYS A 127 5.93 15.82 -19.04
CA LYS A 127 5.83 14.70 -18.09
C LYS A 127 5.06 13.52 -18.66
N LYS A 128 3.88 13.75 -19.25
CA LYS A 128 3.08 12.68 -19.89
C LYS A 128 3.88 11.92 -20.93
N LYS A 129 4.51 12.66 -21.85
CA LYS A 129 5.32 12.07 -22.93
C LYS A 129 6.45 11.20 -22.39
N ARG A 130 7.13 11.64 -21.33
CA ARG A 130 8.21 10.85 -20.70
C ARG A 130 7.68 9.65 -19.93
N MET A 131 6.56 9.76 -19.21
CA MET A 131 5.92 8.62 -18.54
C MET A 131 5.46 7.56 -19.56
N ASP A 132 4.91 7.97 -20.70
CA ASP A 132 4.54 7.07 -21.79
C ASP A 132 5.77 6.37 -22.40
N GLU A 133 6.86 7.11 -22.62
CA GLU A 133 8.14 6.57 -23.10
C GLU A 133 8.71 5.54 -22.09
N MET A 134 8.72 5.86 -20.79
CA MET A 134 9.18 4.94 -19.73
C MET A 134 8.30 3.69 -19.63
N ASN A 135 6.97 3.84 -19.71
CA ASN A 135 6.04 2.71 -19.73
C ASN A 135 6.29 1.81 -20.95
N GLN A 136 6.50 2.40 -22.13
CA GLN A 136 6.80 1.66 -23.34
C GLN A 136 8.14 0.93 -23.26
N GLU A 137 9.20 1.58 -22.78
CA GLU A 137 10.51 0.95 -22.55
C GLU A 137 10.42 -0.21 -21.55
N MET A 138 9.63 -0.03 -20.47
CA MET A 138 9.37 -1.10 -19.50
C MET A 138 8.67 -2.29 -20.18
N ILE A 139 7.61 -2.05 -20.97
CA ILE A 139 6.90 -3.10 -21.72
C ILE A 139 7.83 -3.81 -22.70
N ASP A 140 8.66 -3.06 -23.42
CA ASP A 140 9.60 -3.61 -24.41
C ASP A 140 10.74 -4.42 -23.77
N SER A 141 11.05 -4.15 -22.49
CA SER A 141 12.04 -4.92 -21.71
C SER A 141 11.50 -6.25 -21.17
N LEU A 142 10.18 -6.47 -21.18
CA LEU A 142 9.57 -7.70 -20.70
C LEU A 142 9.81 -8.87 -21.67
N PRO A 143 9.89 -10.12 -21.15
CA PRO A 143 9.89 -11.31 -22.00
C PRO A 143 8.66 -11.32 -22.93
N PRO A 144 8.76 -11.81 -24.17
CA PRO A 144 7.66 -11.77 -25.15
C PRO A 144 6.36 -12.37 -24.63
N GLU A 145 6.46 -13.44 -23.84
CA GLU A 145 5.35 -14.16 -23.21
C GLU A 145 4.53 -13.29 -22.23
N MET A 146 5.17 -12.30 -21.60
CA MET A 146 4.51 -11.36 -20.68
C MET A 146 3.98 -10.13 -21.41
N ASN A 147 4.68 -9.65 -22.45
CA ASN A 147 4.22 -8.53 -23.28
C ASN A 147 2.89 -8.87 -23.98
N ASP A 148 2.79 -10.07 -24.58
CA ASP A 148 1.56 -10.54 -25.23
C ASP A 148 0.38 -10.63 -24.24
N PHE A 149 0.65 -11.01 -22.99
CA PHE A 149 -0.36 -11.07 -21.92
C PHE A 149 -0.86 -9.67 -21.53
N PHE A 150 0.03 -8.70 -21.33
CA PHE A 150 -0.35 -7.33 -20.99
C PHE A 150 -1.08 -6.62 -22.14
N GLN A 151 -0.66 -6.82 -23.39
CA GLN A 151 -1.41 -6.31 -24.55
C GLN A 151 -2.79 -6.96 -24.65
N GLY A 152 -2.89 -8.26 -24.34
CA GLY A 152 -4.18 -8.96 -24.26
C GLY A 152 -5.12 -8.35 -23.22
N LEU A 153 -4.61 -8.04 -22.02
CA LEU A 153 -5.38 -7.37 -20.96
C LEU A 153 -5.78 -5.95 -21.37
N ASN A 154 -4.86 -5.15 -21.91
CA ASN A 154 -5.13 -3.78 -22.30
C ASN A 154 -6.20 -3.70 -23.42
N ASN A 155 -6.14 -4.63 -24.38
CA ASN A 155 -7.19 -4.79 -25.40
C ASN A 155 -8.54 -5.22 -24.81
N MET A 156 -8.54 -5.95 -23.68
CA MET A 156 -9.76 -6.37 -22.99
C MET A 156 -10.41 -5.21 -22.24
N PHE A 157 -9.61 -4.35 -21.58
CA PHE A 157 -10.11 -3.17 -20.86
C PHE A 157 -10.52 -2.03 -21.80
N ASN A 158 -9.80 -1.80 -22.90
CA ASN A 158 -10.15 -0.76 -23.88
C ASN A 158 -11.43 -1.08 -24.69
N GLN A 159 -11.87 -2.35 -24.73
CA GLN A 159 -13.17 -2.73 -25.33
C GLN A 159 -14.37 -2.27 -24.51
N GLU A 160 -14.21 -1.94 -23.22
CA GLU A 160 -15.29 -1.44 -22.37
C GLU A 160 -15.52 0.07 -22.53
N GLU A 161 -14.49 0.85 -22.92
CA GLU A 161 -14.59 2.30 -23.07
C GLU A 161 -15.22 2.76 -24.42
N GLU A 162 -15.21 1.93 -25.47
CA GLU A 162 -15.75 2.29 -26.79
C GLU A 162 -17.27 2.16 -26.96
N LYS A 163 -18.03 1.71 -25.95
CA LYS A 163 -19.49 1.65 -26.05
C LYS A 163 -20.15 2.99 -25.70
N GLN A 164 -19.97 4.00 -26.57
CA GLN A 164 -20.89 5.13 -26.65
C GLN A 164 -22.16 4.80 -27.47
N SER A 165 -23.25 5.43 -27.01
CA SER A 165 -24.66 5.24 -27.36
C SER A 165 -25.02 5.03 -28.83
N THR A 166 -25.86 4.03 -29.09
CA THR A 166 -27.05 4.21 -29.93
C THR A 166 -28.24 3.46 -29.34
N ASP A 167 -29.34 4.18 -29.25
CA ASP A 167 -30.58 3.77 -28.62
C ASP A 167 -31.35 2.67 -29.39
N ASN A 168 -31.94 1.78 -28.60
CA ASN A 168 -33.22 1.08 -28.77
C ASN A 168 -33.27 -0.33 -29.41
N VAL A 169 -33.59 -1.26 -28.50
CA VAL A 169 -34.08 -2.64 -28.60
C VAL A 169 -33.00 -3.71 -28.83
N ILE A 170 -32.52 -4.26 -27.72
CA ILE A 170 -31.87 -5.58 -27.69
C ILE A 170 -32.87 -6.53 -27.00
N ASP A 171 -33.29 -7.57 -27.73
CA ASP A 171 -33.98 -8.73 -27.16
C ASP A 171 -33.14 -9.30 -26.02
N PHE A 172 -33.72 -9.42 -24.82
CA PHE A 172 -33.05 -9.98 -23.65
C PHE A 172 -32.60 -11.43 -23.95
N PRO A 173 -31.30 -11.75 -24.02
CA PRO A 173 -30.85 -13.10 -23.78
C PRO A 173 -31.01 -13.32 -22.27
N SER A 174 -31.87 -14.24 -21.86
CA SER A 174 -32.10 -14.59 -20.45
C SER A 174 -30.94 -15.38 -19.84
N ASP A 175 -29.70 -15.00 -20.12
CA ASP A 175 -28.52 -15.54 -19.47
C ASP A 175 -28.09 -14.55 -18.40
N TYR A 176 -28.90 -14.47 -17.33
CA TYR A 176 -28.40 -14.02 -16.05
C TYR A 176 -27.28 -14.99 -15.66
N GLN A 177 -26.03 -14.65 -15.99
CA GLN A 177 -24.88 -15.27 -15.33
C GLN A 177 -24.85 -14.67 -13.93
N GLU A 178 -25.06 -15.50 -12.90
CA GLU A 178 -24.79 -15.05 -11.54
C GLU A 178 -23.39 -14.39 -11.48
N PRO A 179 -23.21 -13.30 -10.72
CA PRO A 179 -21.89 -12.77 -10.49
C PRO A 179 -21.01 -13.92 -10.00
N LYS A 180 -19.94 -14.21 -10.74
CA LYS A 180 -18.95 -15.22 -10.35
C LYS A 180 -18.31 -14.74 -9.05
N SER A 181 -18.80 -15.21 -7.92
CA SER A 181 -18.16 -14.96 -6.63
C SER A 181 -16.92 -15.84 -6.53
N TYR A 182 -15.81 -15.26 -6.07
CA TYR A 182 -14.51 -15.92 -5.99
C TYR A 182 -14.13 -16.18 -4.53
N ALA A 183 -13.32 -17.20 -4.30
CA ALA A 183 -12.55 -17.40 -3.09
C ALA A 183 -11.08 -17.10 -3.35
N ILE A 184 -10.36 -16.71 -2.32
CA ILE A 184 -8.93 -16.44 -2.37
C ILE A 184 -8.19 -17.40 -1.44
N GLN A 185 -7.20 -18.11 -2.01
CA GLN A 185 -6.35 -19.03 -1.27
C GLN A 185 -5.11 -18.26 -0.82
N LEU A 186 -4.94 -18.17 0.49
CA LEU A 186 -3.84 -17.46 1.13
C LEU A 186 -2.96 -18.44 1.92
N ARG A 187 -1.66 -18.19 1.89
CA ARG A 187 -0.69 -18.79 2.81
C ARG A 187 -0.23 -17.75 3.81
N VAL A 188 -0.43 -18.04 5.09
CA VAL A 188 -0.01 -17.21 6.22
C VAL A 188 1.20 -17.86 6.89
N ASP A 189 2.38 -17.26 6.74
CA ASP A 189 3.62 -17.71 7.37
C ASP A 189 3.89 -16.87 8.63
N LEU A 190 4.05 -17.49 9.80
CA LEU A 190 4.59 -16.82 10.99
C LEU A 190 6.12 -16.74 10.89
N THR A 191 6.66 -15.53 10.93
CA THR A 191 8.09 -15.28 10.69
C THR A 191 8.94 -15.61 11.92
N GLY A 192 10.26 -15.73 11.75
CA GLY A 192 11.20 -15.99 12.86
C GLY A 192 11.40 -17.48 13.22
N TYR A 193 10.54 -18.40 12.77
CA TYR A 193 10.61 -19.81 13.16
C TYR A 193 11.32 -20.74 12.17
N LYS A 194 12.05 -21.72 12.72
CA LYS A 194 12.67 -22.84 11.97
C LYS A 194 12.48 -24.14 12.75
N PRO A 195 11.77 -25.16 12.20
CA PRO A 195 11.08 -25.19 10.90
C PRO A 195 9.92 -24.19 10.81
N PRO A 196 9.51 -23.78 9.59
CA PRO A 196 8.51 -22.72 9.41
C PRO A 196 7.13 -23.15 9.92
N ILE A 197 6.46 -22.23 10.62
CA ILE A 197 5.08 -22.35 11.08
C ILE A 197 4.19 -21.61 10.08
N TRP A 198 3.18 -22.29 9.52
CA TRP A 198 2.29 -21.67 8.53
C TRP A 198 0.92 -22.32 8.45
N ARG A 199 -0.05 -21.59 7.90
CA ARG A 199 -1.43 -22.02 7.64
C ARG A 199 -1.81 -21.65 6.21
N ARG A 200 -2.60 -22.49 5.54
CA ARG A 200 -3.18 -22.22 4.23
C ARG A 200 -4.68 -22.16 4.37
N VAL A 201 -5.24 -21.00 4.10
CA VAL A 201 -6.66 -20.72 4.26
C VAL A 201 -7.29 -20.39 2.92
N LEU A 202 -8.58 -20.66 2.81
CA LEU A 202 -9.42 -20.29 1.69
C LEU A 202 -10.55 -19.44 2.26
N VAL A 203 -10.66 -18.21 1.78
CA VAL A 203 -11.60 -17.21 2.31
C VAL A 203 -12.40 -16.56 1.18
N PRO A 204 -13.57 -15.99 1.43
CA PRO A 204 -14.32 -15.21 0.43
C PRO A 204 -13.50 -14.04 -0.11
N PHE A 205 -13.69 -13.70 -1.38
CA PHE A 205 -12.96 -12.59 -2.03
C PHE A 205 -13.39 -11.21 -1.50
N ASP A 206 -14.61 -11.11 -0.98
CA ASP A 206 -15.24 -9.90 -0.42
C ASP A 206 -15.00 -9.73 1.08
N TYR A 207 -14.29 -10.66 1.74
CA TYR A 207 -13.80 -10.46 3.11
C TYR A 207 -12.96 -9.20 3.19
N THR A 208 -13.03 -8.52 4.32
CA THR A 208 -12.20 -7.35 4.65
C THR A 208 -10.86 -7.78 5.26
N LEU A 209 -9.97 -6.82 5.52
CA LEU A 209 -8.78 -7.08 6.33
C LEU A 209 -9.14 -7.44 7.78
N ASP A 210 -10.25 -6.92 8.30
CA ASP A 210 -10.75 -7.26 9.64
C ASP A 210 -11.21 -8.73 9.70
N ASP A 211 -11.94 -9.18 8.68
CA ASP A 211 -12.31 -10.60 8.55
C ASP A 211 -11.08 -11.50 8.41
N LEU A 212 -10.06 -11.06 7.66
CA LEU A 212 -8.80 -11.80 7.55
C LEU A 212 -8.06 -11.89 8.88
N HIS A 213 -8.11 -10.84 9.70
CA HIS A 213 -7.53 -10.86 11.03
C HIS A 213 -8.17 -11.96 11.89
N GLU A 214 -9.50 -12.05 11.93
CA GLU A 214 -10.23 -13.12 12.63
C GLU A 214 -9.86 -14.52 12.11
N VAL A 215 -9.69 -14.67 10.79
CA VAL A 215 -9.24 -15.92 10.18
C VAL A 215 -7.82 -16.30 10.65
N ILE A 216 -6.91 -15.33 10.76
CA ILE A 216 -5.54 -15.57 11.24
C ILE A 216 -5.56 -15.97 12.70
N GLN A 217 -6.26 -15.24 13.57
CA GLN A 217 -6.38 -15.55 15.00
C GLN A 217 -6.84 -17.00 15.23
N ASN A 218 -7.93 -17.39 14.56
CA ASN A 218 -8.46 -18.75 14.68
C ASN A 218 -7.56 -19.82 14.04
N SER A 219 -6.79 -19.48 13.01
CA SER A 219 -5.84 -20.40 12.36
C SER A 219 -4.58 -20.67 13.19
N PHE A 220 -4.19 -19.73 14.04
CA PHE A 220 -3.06 -19.85 14.97
C PHE A 220 -3.50 -20.16 16.40
N GLU A 221 -4.81 -20.28 16.64
CA GLU A 221 -5.43 -20.58 17.94
C GLU A 221 -5.13 -19.52 19.01
N TRP A 222 -5.15 -18.25 18.60
CA TRP A 222 -5.09 -17.08 19.47
C TRP A 222 -6.49 -16.55 19.79
N GLU A 223 -6.58 -15.69 20.79
CA GLU A 223 -7.80 -15.26 21.46
C GLU A 223 -8.17 -13.79 21.17
N ASN A 224 -7.40 -13.12 20.30
CA ASN A 224 -7.67 -11.75 19.85
C ASN A 224 -7.70 -10.70 20.99
N GLU A 225 -6.76 -10.79 21.94
CA GLU A 225 -6.68 -9.89 23.10
C GLU A 225 -5.78 -8.66 22.87
N HIS A 226 -5.09 -8.57 21.73
CA HIS A 226 -4.10 -7.52 21.45
C HIS A 226 -4.38 -6.74 20.15
N LEU A 227 -3.70 -5.59 20.03
CA LEU A 227 -3.74 -4.76 18.83
C LEU A 227 -3.08 -5.48 17.65
N TYR A 228 -3.54 -5.14 16.45
CA TYR A 228 -3.01 -5.67 15.21
C TYR A 228 -2.94 -4.60 14.12
N GLN A 229 -2.12 -4.87 13.10
CA GLN A 229 -2.09 -4.05 11.88
C GLN A 229 -1.73 -4.87 10.64
N PHE A 230 -2.17 -4.40 9.48
CA PHE A 230 -1.64 -4.82 8.19
C PHE A 230 -0.77 -3.72 7.59
N MET A 231 0.25 -4.10 6.83
CA MET A 231 1.07 -3.20 6.02
C MET A 231 0.99 -3.64 4.56
N ILE A 232 0.54 -2.71 3.71
CA ILE A 232 0.30 -2.94 2.28
C ILE A 232 0.96 -1.79 1.52
N LYS A 233 2.05 -2.07 0.78
CA LYS A 233 2.81 -1.06 0.02
C LYS A 233 3.14 0.20 0.84
N GLY A 234 3.58 0.03 2.08
CA GLY A 234 3.93 1.14 2.98
C GLY A 234 2.74 1.82 3.69
N GLN A 235 1.49 1.47 3.37
CA GLN A 235 0.30 1.95 4.08
C GLN A 235 -0.10 1.00 5.21
N PHE A 236 -0.38 1.56 6.38
CA PHE A 236 -0.90 0.83 7.53
C PHE A 236 -2.42 0.76 7.52
N TYR A 237 -2.95 -0.40 7.93
CA TYR A 237 -4.36 -0.64 8.19
C TYR A 237 -4.54 -1.18 9.61
N GLN A 238 -5.42 -0.56 10.39
CA GLN A 238 -5.74 -0.92 11.78
C GLN A 238 -7.25 -0.78 12.01
N PRO A 239 -7.84 -1.46 13.02
CA PRO A 239 -9.23 -1.23 13.39
C PRO A 239 -9.51 0.25 13.68
N ASP A 240 -10.63 0.78 13.19
CA ASP A 240 -11.08 2.12 13.60
C ASP A 240 -11.47 2.11 15.09
N THR A 241 -10.56 2.62 15.93
CA THR A 241 -10.80 2.75 17.38
C THR A 241 -11.60 4.01 17.73
N GLY A 242 -11.95 4.85 16.75
CA GLY A 242 -12.58 6.16 16.95
C GLY A 242 -11.66 7.20 17.59
N PHE A 243 -10.41 6.83 17.90
CA PHE A 243 -9.36 7.73 18.34
C PHE A 243 -8.44 8.02 17.16
N ILE A 244 -8.45 9.27 16.72
CA ILE A 244 -7.45 9.76 15.76
C ILE A 244 -6.16 9.90 16.57
N ASP A 245 -5.21 8.99 16.37
CA ASP A 245 -3.85 9.19 16.83
C ASP A 245 -3.22 10.31 16.00
N ASP A 246 -3.27 11.54 16.53
CA ASP A 246 -2.78 12.78 15.91
C ASP A 246 -1.23 12.81 15.75
N PHE A 247 -0.54 11.70 16.03
CA PHE A 247 0.93 11.60 16.01
C PHE A 247 1.51 10.81 14.82
N GLY A 248 0.70 10.19 13.95
CA GLY A 248 1.16 9.44 12.78
C GLY A 248 1.13 10.22 11.46
N GLU A 249 2.21 10.17 10.67
CA GLU A 249 2.31 10.84 9.35
C GLU A 249 1.39 10.25 8.26
N PHE A 250 0.85 9.05 8.49
CA PHE A 250 -0.27 8.47 7.76
C PHE A 250 -1.21 7.85 8.79
N PRO A 251 -2.43 8.40 9.00
CA PRO A 251 -3.37 7.71 9.85
C PRO A 251 -3.62 6.32 9.25
N PRO A 252 -3.58 5.26 10.07
CA PRO A 252 -3.91 3.92 9.59
C PRO A 252 -5.32 3.96 8.99
N GLN A 253 -5.48 3.28 7.85
CA GLN A 253 -6.81 3.10 7.26
C GLN A 253 -7.56 2.01 8.02
N ASP A 254 -8.88 2.12 8.03
CA ASP A 254 -9.72 1.13 8.70
C ASP A 254 -9.62 -0.24 8.01
N THR A 255 -9.38 -1.30 8.77
CA THR A 255 -9.30 -2.68 8.25
C THR A 255 -10.62 -3.15 7.67
N ALA A 256 -11.75 -2.62 8.15
CA ALA A 256 -13.07 -2.92 7.60
C ALA A 256 -13.34 -2.20 6.26
N SER A 257 -12.51 -1.23 5.86
CA SER A 257 -12.72 -0.43 4.65
C SER A 257 -12.13 -1.03 3.36
N MET A 258 -11.34 -2.11 3.48
CA MET A 258 -10.60 -2.70 2.36
C MET A 258 -10.86 -4.20 2.26
N THR A 259 -11.33 -4.64 1.10
CA THR A 259 -11.56 -6.07 0.82
C THR A 259 -10.29 -6.78 0.37
N LEU A 260 -10.20 -8.09 0.60
CA LEU A 260 -9.11 -8.93 0.14
C LEU A 260 -9.01 -8.94 -1.37
N GLY A 261 -10.13 -8.83 -2.07
CA GLY A 261 -10.16 -8.63 -3.51
C GLY A 261 -9.39 -7.39 -3.94
N GLU A 262 -9.73 -6.24 -3.37
CA GLU A 262 -9.05 -4.97 -3.67
C GLU A 262 -7.55 -5.03 -3.34
N VAL A 263 -7.18 -5.68 -2.24
CA VAL A 263 -5.78 -5.85 -1.85
C VAL A 263 -5.04 -6.73 -2.85
N PHE A 264 -5.52 -7.94 -3.11
CA PHE A 264 -4.75 -8.97 -3.79
C PHE A 264 -4.87 -8.93 -5.33
N ILE A 265 -5.70 -8.05 -5.89
CA ILE A 265 -5.63 -7.68 -7.32
C ILE A 265 -4.24 -7.11 -7.66
N PHE A 266 -3.68 -6.28 -6.77
CA PHE A 266 -2.43 -5.54 -7.03
C PHE A 266 -1.23 -6.01 -6.21
N ASN A 267 -1.42 -6.99 -5.33
CA ASN A 267 -0.41 -7.44 -4.38
C ASN A 267 -0.28 -8.96 -4.42
N LYS A 268 0.95 -9.48 -4.43
CA LYS A 268 1.21 -10.92 -4.25
C LYS A 268 1.33 -11.32 -2.78
N SER A 269 1.60 -10.35 -1.91
CA SER A 269 1.73 -10.56 -0.47
C SER A 269 1.59 -9.27 0.31
N ILE A 270 1.16 -9.38 1.56
CA ILE A 270 1.07 -8.29 2.54
C ILE A 270 1.67 -8.74 3.88
N ASP A 271 1.98 -7.80 4.76
CA ASP A 271 2.48 -8.08 6.10
C ASP A 271 1.37 -7.86 7.14
N TYR A 272 1.35 -8.70 8.16
CA TYR A 272 0.40 -8.63 9.28
C TYR A 272 1.17 -8.74 10.59
N ILE A 273 0.94 -7.81 11.51
CA ILE A 273 1.57 -7.79 12.83
C ILE A 273 0.46 -7.91 13.87
N TYR A 274 0.65 -8.82 14.82
CA TYR A 274 -0.22 -9.03 15.96
C TYR A 274 0.54 -8.85 17.26
N ASP A 275 -0.10 -8.23 18.26
CA ASP A 275 0.48 -7.88 19.55
C ASP A 275 1.76 -7.05 19.42
N PHE A 276 1.64 -5.72 19.54
CA PHE A 276 2.78 -4.81 19.45
C PHE A 276 3.77 -4.94 20.61
N GLY A 277 3.42 -5.69 21.67
CA GLY A 277 4.34 -6.04 22.75
C GLY A 277 5.26 -7.20 22.37
N ASP A 278 4.68 -8.31 21.92
CA ASP A 278 5.42 -9.52 21.56
C ASP A 278 5.86 -9.58 20.08
N ASP A 279 5.36 -8.69 19.22
CA ASP A 279 5.72 -8.45 17.82
C ASP A 279 5.56 -9.70 16.91
N TRP A 280 4.36 -10.30 16.92
CA TRP A 280 4.07 -11.46 16.08
C TRP A 280 3.87 -11.09 14.61
N GLN A 281 4.95 -11.16 13.84
CA GLN A 281 4.96 -10.81 12.42
C GLN A 281 4.63 -11.99 11.50
N HIS A 282 3.70 -11.77 10.58
CA HIS A 282 3.27 -12.73 9.56
C HIS A 282 3.43 -12.19 8.16
N LYS A 283 3.76 -13.09 7.23
CA LYS A 283 3.67 -12.84 5.78
C LYS A 283 2.45 -13.55 5.21
N VAL A 284 1.50 -12.79 4.67
CA VAL A 284 0.32 -13.32 3.99
C VAL A 284 0.56 -13.29 2.48
N LYS A 285 0.46 -14.44 1.81
CA LYS A 285 0.76 -14.59 0.38
C LYS A 285 -0.45 -15.10 -0.39
N LEU A 286 -0.74 -14.46 -1.51
CA LEU A 286 -1.70 -14.97 -2.48
C LEU A 286 -1.13 -16.21 -3.19
N GLU A 287 -1.86 -17.31 -3.15
CA GLU A 287 -1.53 -18.50 -3.92
C GLU A 287 -2.46 -18.69 -5.12
N LYS A 288 -3.79 -18.53 -4.94
CA LYS A 288 -4.79 -18.75 -6.00
C LYS A 288 -6.04 -17.89 -5.78
N VAL A 289 -6.72 -17.55 -6.88
CA VAL A 289 -8.11 -17.06 -6.88
C VAL A 289 -8.96 -18.13 -7.57
N ILE A 290 -10.06 -18.54 -6.93
CA ILE A 290 -10.84 -19.72 -7.31
C ILE A 290 -12.31 -19.32 -7.44
N PRO A 291 -12.93 -19.46 -8.63
CA PRO A 291 -14.38 -19.29 -8.78
C PRO A 291 -15.17 -20.22 -7.85
N TYR A 292 -16.29 -19.79 -7.29
CA TYR A 292 -17.08 -20.62 -6.37
C TYR A 292 -17.56 -21.94 -6.98
N ASN A 293 -17.89 -21.97 -8.26
CA ASN A 293 -18.25 -23.20 -8.99
C ASN A 293 -17.06 -24.18 -9.15
N GLU A 294 -15.84 -23.77 -8.83
CA GLU A 294 -14.62 -24.57 -8.88
C GLU A 294 -14.02 -24.86 -7.49
N LEU A 295 -14.71 -24.54 -6.38
CA LEU A 295 -14.21 -24.77 -5.00
C LEU A 295 -13.83 -26.23 -4.73
N SER A 296 -14.52 -27.18 -5.34
CA SER A 296 -14.22 -28.61 -5.23
C SER A 296 -12.81 -28.98 -5.74
N SER A 297 -12.19 -28.12 -6.57
CA SER A 297 -10.79 -28.27 -7.00
C SER A 297 -9.77 -27.94 -5.90
N ALA A 298 -10.14 -27.11 -4.93
CA ALA A 298 -9.30 -26.74 -3.79
C ALA A 298 -9.33 -27.81 -2.69
N SER A 299 -10.49 -28.41 -2.46
CA SER A 299 -10.68 -29.51 -1.52
C SER A 299 -11.94 -30.29 -1.86
N SER A 300 -11.85 -31.63 -1.89
CA SER A 300 -13.00 -32.50 -2.12
C SER A 300 -14.08 -32.43 -1.02
N LYS A 301 -13.79 -31.77 0.10
CA LYS A 301 -14.72 -31.54 1.21
C LYS A 301 -15.56 -30.26 1.02
N LEU A 302 -15.20 -29.40 0.07
CA LEU A 302 -15.92 -28.15 -0.23
C LEU A 302 -17.00 -28.39 -1.29
N THR A 303 -18.24 -28.22 -0.90
CA THR A 303 -19.45 -28.34 -1.72
C THR A 303 -20.04 -26.98 -2.09
N GLY A 304 -19.68 -25.91 -1.37
CA GLY A 304 -20.14 -24.56 -1.66
C GLY A 304 -19.46 -23.49 -0.79
N PRO A 305 -19.75 -22.20 -1.05
CA PRO A 305 -19.16 -21.08 -0.35
C PRO A 305 -19.61 -20.93 1.11
N GLU A 306 -20.72 -21.56 1.50
CA GLU A 306 -21.22 -21.59 2.89
C GLU A 306 -20.28 -22.28 3.88
N GLN A 307 -19.23 -22.93 3.38
CA GLN A 307 -18.19 -23.59 4.17
C GLN A 307 -16.90 -22.77 4.29
N LEU A 308 -16.89 -21.53 3.77
CA LEU A 308 -15.81 -20.58 3.94
C LEU A 308 -16.07 -19.70 5.18
N PRO A 309 -15.03 -19.27 5.91
CA PRO A 309 -13.61 -19.51 5.66
C PRO A 309 -13.16 -20.89 6.13
N ILE A 310 -12.11 -21.46 5.52
CA ILE A 310 -11.59 -22.78 5.89
C ILE A 310 -10.06 -22.82 5.85
N CYS A 311 -9.44 -23.50 6.80
CA CYS A 311 -8.04 -23.91 6.73
C CYS A 311 -7.95 -25.23 5.95
N LEU A 312 -7.19 -25.21 4.86
CA LEU A 312 -6.97 -26.37 3.99
C LEU A 312 -5.88 -27.28 4.56
N THR A 313 -4.83 -26.70 5.14
CA THR A 313 -3.68 -27.39 5.70
C THR A 313 -2.74 -26.40 6.41
N GLY A 314 -1.79 -26.90 7.19
CA GLY A 314 -0.76 -26.09 7.82
C GLY A 314 0.48 -26.93 8.16
N ARG A 315 1.44 -26.31 8.85
CA ARG A 315 2.62 -26.98 9.37
C ARG A 315 3.02 -26.36 10.70
N GLN A 316 3.49 -27.23 11.60
CA GLN A 316 3.98 -26.92 12.94
C GLN A 316 2.91 -26.34 13.86
N ASP A 317 3.12 -26.61 15.14
CA ASP A 317 2.39 -26.05 16.26
C ASP A 317 2.61 -24.52 16.30
N ALA A 318 1.62 -23.77 16.72
CA ALA A 318 1.71 -22.31 16.86
C ALA A 318 2.07 -21.95 18.31
N PRO A 319 2.88 -20.90 18.56
CA PRO A 319 3.09 -20.43 19.92
C PRO A 319 1.76 -19.99 20.53
N LEU A 320 1.55 -20.24 21.82
CA LEU A 320 0.41 -19.65 22.50
C LEU A 320 0.55 -18.12 22.54
N GLU A 321 -0.57 -17.42 22.59
CA GLU A 321 -0.61 -15.99 22.86
C GLU A 321 0.09 -15.67 24.20
N ASP A 322 0.68 -14.48 24.32
CA ASP A 322 1.53 -14.03 25.45
C ASP A 322 2.76 -14.90 25.77
N SER A 323 3.07 -15.93 24.97
CA SER A 323 4.15 -16.87 25.31
C SER A 323 5.55 -16.34 25.00
N ARG A 324 5.67 -15.21 24.28
CA ARG A 324 6.94 -14.68 23.73
C ARG A 324 7.78 -15.71 22.96
N GLY A 325 7.16 -16.81 22.54
CA GLY A 325 7.78 -17.88 21.76
C GLY A 325 8.63 -18.85 22.57
N GLU A 326 8.65 -18.76 23.91
CA GLU A 326 9.59 -19.53 24.73
C GLU A 326 8.97 -20.69 25.54
N GLU A 327 7.67 -20.72 25.86
CA GLU A 327 7.19 -21.68 26.89
C GLU A 327 5.93 -22.52 26.59
N ALA A 328 5.17 -22.28 25.52
CA ALA A 328 4.03 -23.16 25.16
C ALA A 328 3.58 -23.03 23.69
N PHE A 329 3.16 -24.16 23.10
CA PHE A 329 2.64 -24.23 21.74
C PHE A 329 1.30 -24.98 21.69
N ALA A 330 0.36 -24.48 20.87
CA ALA A 330 -0.86 -25.18 20.49
C ALA A 330 -0.55 -26.17 19.35
N SER A 331 -0.87 -27.45 19.57
CA SER A 331 -0.67 -28.48 18.56
C SER A 331 -1.50 -28.21 17.32
N PHE A 332 -0.89 -28.29 16.14
CA PHE A 332 -1.60 -28.08 14.89
C PHE A 332 -2.71 -29.12 14.69
N ASP A 333 -3.96 -28.69 14.87
CA ASP A 333 -5.17 -29.51 14.72
C ASP A 333 -6.12 -28.86 13.70
N LEU A 334 -6.15 -29.43 12.50
CA LEU A 334 -6.94 -28.91 11.40
C LEU A 334 -8.45 -28.94 11.67
N ASP A 335 -8.94 -29.96 12.37
CA ASP A 335 -10.37 -30.11 12.66
C ASP A 335 -10.78 -29.10 13.73
N LYS A 336 -9.94 -28.88 14.74
CA LYS A 336 -10.15 -27.84 15.76
C LYS A 336 -10.13 -26.44 15.14
N ILE A 337 -9.15 -26.13 14.30
CA ILE A 337 -9.06 -24.84 13.58
C ILE A 337 -10.30 -24.62 12.73
N ASN A 338 -10.71 -25.60 11.92
CA ASN A 338 -11.88 -25.45 11.05
C ASN A 338 -13.20 -25.35 11.82
N LYS A 339 -13.28 -25.94 13.01
CA LYS A 339 -14.41 -25.73 13.91
C LYS A 339 -14.49 -24.26 14.35
N ARG A 340 -13.38 -23.66 14.80
CA ARG A 340 -13.31 -22.24 15.16
C ARG A 340 -13.69 -21.35 13.97
N LEU A 341 -13.15 -21.62 12.78
CA LEU A 341 -13.44 -20.84 11.57
C LEU A 341 -14.92 -20.88 11.16
N SER A 342 -15.61 -22.02 11.37
CA SER A 342 -17.06 -22.12 11.08
C SER A 342 -17.95 -21.34 12.03
N GLU A 343 -17.40 -20.78 13.12
CA GLU A 343 -18.12 -19.92 14.06
C GLU A 343 -18.07 -18.43 13.64
N LEU A 344 -17.25 -18.09 12.63
CA LEU A 344 -17.14 -16.73 12.05
C LEU A 344 -18.20 -16.43 10.97
N SER A 345 -18.80 -17.47 10.40
CA SER A 345 -19.67 -17.41 9.20
C SER A 345 -21.13 -17.09 9.48
#